data_AF-A0A8H4BAC3-F1
#
_entry.id   AF-A0A8H4BAC3-F1
#
_cell.length_a   1.000
_cell.length_b   1.000
_cell.length_c   1.000
_cell.angle_alpha   90.00
_cell.angle_beta   90.00
_cell.angle_gamma   90.00
#
_symmetry.space_group_name_H-M   'P 1'
#
loop_
_entity.id
_entity.type
_entity.pdbx_description
1 polymer ?
#
loop_
_entity_poly.entity_id
_entity_poly.type
_entity_poly.pdbx_seq_one_letter_code
_entity_poly.pdbx_strand_id
1 'polypeptide(L)'
;MTIDCYKLLELDKANATINDIKKAYRKLALKYHPDKQPVDATQEQQEQANTSFQQLGMAYAVLSDPKRKERYDRTGSMDESEFEGDKDWTAYFKELWAGVINSETIEAQKAKYQGSEEEKKDVIAAYKKYKGNMGAILDTVECSTAVDGTRFETMIRAAISDKTVPHFEQFDKTTTSEAHQKRLDAEKKEEAAFLRRQQANEKKQNKSEKKVDNDKEPSLLALIQNRAKERNAKMNSIIDSIEQKQKRGKKRKEPEMPSEEEFLKLQSKMFKKN
;
A
#
# COMPACT_ATOMS: atom_id res chain seq x y z
N MET A 1 -29.05 -15.17 12.50
CA MET A 1 -29.38 -13.89 13.17
C MET A 1 -29.13 -12.79 12.16
N THR A 2 -30.12 -11.96 11.84
CA THR A 2 -29.95 -10.85 10.90
C THR A 2 -29.25 -9.70 11.61
N ILE A 3 -27.98 -9.46 11.29
CA ILE A 3 -27.21 -8.36 11.85
C ILE A 3 -27.65 -7.06 11.16
N ASP A 4 -28.05 -6.07 11.95
CA ASP A 4 -28.46 -4.75 11.45
C ASP A 4 -27.24 -3.84 11.28
N CYS A 5 -26.84 -3.59 10.02
CA CYS A 5 -25.65 -2.82 9.67
C CYS A 5 -25.75 -1.36 10.10
N TYR A 6 -26.97 -0.79 10.10
CA TYR A 6 -27.18 0.60 10.51
C TYR A 6 -27.04 0.74 12.02
N LYS A 7 -27.59 -0.21 12.79
CA LYS A 7 -27.41 -0.24 14.25
C LYS A 7 -25.96 -0.47 14.67
N LEU A 8 -25.22 -1.33 13.97
CA LEU A 8 -23.80 -1.52 14.23
C LEU A 8 -22.98 -0.24 14.06
N LEU A 9 -23.33 0.56 13.06
CA LEU A 9 -22.69 1.86 12.83
C LEU A 9 -23.30 2.99 13.67
N GLU A 10 -24.24 2.71 14.57
CA GLU A 10 -24.96 3.71 15.37
C GLU A 10 -25.64 4.78 14.51
N LEU A 11 -26.18 4.40 13.35
CA LEU A 11 -26.84 5.30 12.40
C LEU A 11 -28.30 4.96 12.18
N ASP A 12 -29.11 5.99 11.95
CA ASP A 12 -30.49 5.83 11.50
C ASP A 12 -30.55 5.60 9.99
N LYS A 13 -31.19 4.49 9.57
CA LYS A 13 -31.36 4.12 8.14
C LYS A 13 -31.92 5.27 7.28
N ALA A 14 -32.83 6.08 7.84
CA ALA A 14 -33.51 7.16 7.12
C ALA A 14 -32.58 8.35 6.77
N ASN A 15 -31.55 8.61 7.59
CA ASN A 15 -30.68 9.78 7.46
C ASN A 15 -29.24 9.41 7.07
N ALA A 16 -28.93 8.12 6.93
CA ALA A 16 -27.57 7.65 6.70
C ALA A 16 -27.08 7.99 5.28
N THR A 17 -26.32 9.08 5.14
CA THR A 17 -25.56 9.35 3.91
C THR A 17 -24.27 8.53 3.88
N ILE A 18 -23.68 8.35 2.69
CA ILE A 18 -22.39 7.62 2.53
C ILE A 18 -21.29 8.28 3.36
N ASN A 19 -21.31 9.61 3.47
CA ASN A 19 -20.34 10.35 4.28
C ASN A 19 -20.52 10.10 5.77
N ASP A 20 -21.76 9.98 6.25
CA ASP A 20 -22.04 9.68 7.66
C ASP A 20 -21.66 8.23 8.00
N ILE A 21 -21.93 7.29 7.09
CA ILE A 21 -21.49 5.89 7.18
C ILE A 21 -19.96 5.81 7.32
N LYS A 22 -19.21 6.55 6.51
CA LYS A 22 -17.74 6.64 6.59
C LYS A 22 -17.25 7.23 7.92
N LYS A 23 -17.87 8.32 8.37
CA LYS A 23 -17.51 8.99 9.62
C LYS A 23 -17.79 8.11 10.85
N ALA A 24 -18.97 7.48 10.89
CA ALA A 24 -19.35 6.60 11.98
C ALA A 24 -18.44 5.38 12.05
N TYR A 25 -18.15 4.75 10.91
CA TYR A 25 -17.21 3.66 10.82
C TYR A 25 -15.82 4.04 11.34
N ARG A 26 -15.28 5.21 10.96
CA ARG A 26 -13.99 5.70 11.49
C ARG A 26 -13.97 5.75 13.01
N LYS A 27 -15.00 6.37 13.58
CA LYS A 27 -15.10 6.61 15.02
C LYS A 27 -15.13 5.28 15.78
N LEU A 28 -15.92 4.32 15.29
CA LEU A 28 -16.09 3.02 15.91
C LEU A 28 -14.88 2.10 15.66
N ALA A 29 -14.29 2.12 14.47
CA ALA A 29 -13.07 1.38 14.15
C ALA A 29 -11.90 1.78 15.05
N LEU A 30 -11.75 3.08 15.35
CA LEU A 30 -10.72 3.55 16.30
C LEU A 30 -11.00 3.10 17.74
N LYS A 31 -12.28 2.99 18.13
CA LYS A 31 -12.71 2.57 19.47
C LYS A 31 -12.47 1.07 19.71
N TYR A 32 -12.75 0.25 18.69
CA TYR A 32 -12.62 -1.21 18.76
C TYR A 32 -11.32 -1.75 18.14
N HIS A 33 -10.37 -0.86 17.82
CA HIS A 33 -9.09 -1.28 17.26
C HIS A 33 -8.33 -2.14 18.28
N PRO A 34 -7.78 -3.32 17.89
CA PRO A 34 -7.10 -4.22 18.82
C PRO A 34 -5.87 -3.57 19.47
N ASP A 35 -5.16 -2.72 18.71
CA ASP A 35 -3.97 -2.00 19.20
C ASP A 35 -4.28 -0.86 20.19
N LYS A 36 -5.52 -0.35 20.18
CA LYS A 36 -5.95 0.74 21.09
C LYS A 36 -6.67 0.25 22.34
N GLN A 37 -6.77 -1.07 22.52
CA GLN A 37 -7.33 -1.62 23.75
C GLN A 37 -6.34 -1.44 24.90
N PRO A 38 -6.81 -1.11 26.11
CA PRO A 38 -5.94 -0.95 27.26
C PRO A 38 -5.14 -2.24 27.50
N VAL A 39 -3.89 -2.09 27.93
CA VAL A 39 -2.98 -3.22 28.18
C VAL A 39 -3.53 -4.16 29.27
N ASP A 40 -4.37 -3.62 30.15
CA ASP A 40 -5.05 -4.34 31.23
C ASP A 40 -6.42 -4.93 30.80
N ALA A 41 -6.78 -4.84 29.52
CA ALA A 41 -8.04 -5.38 29.01
C ALA A 41 -8.07 -6.90 29.21
N THR A 42 -9.16 -7.39 29.80
CA THR A 42 -9.38 -8.83 29.97
C THR A 42 -9.47 -9.48 28.59
N GLN A 43 -9.09 -10.76 28.47
CA GLN A 43 -9.16 -11.49 27.21
C GLN A 43 -10.56 -11.41 26.56
N GLU A 44 -11.63 -11.46 27.36
CA GLU A 44 -13.01 -11.26 26.89
C GLU A 44 -13.25 -9.89 26.23
N GLN A 45 -12.62 -8.82 26.74
CA GLN A 45 -12.77 -7.47 26.17
C GLN A 45 -12.01 -7.33 24.85
N GLN A 46 -10.85 -7.97 24.72
CA GLN A 46 -10.10 -8.02 23.47
C GLN A 46 -10.86 -8.82 22.41
N GLU A 47 -11.44 -9.96 22.78
CA GLU A 47 -12.28 -10.78 21.90
C GLU A 47 -13.53 -10.01 21.47
N GLN A 48 -14.23 -9.35 22.40
CA GLN A 48 -15.37 -8.50 22.08
C GLN A 48 -14.99 -7.33 21.15
N ALA A 49 -13.85 -6.67 21.37
CA ALA A 49 -13.37 -5.61 20.50
C ALA A 49 -13.07 -6.13 19.09
N ASN A 50 -12.43 -7.30 18.98
CA ASN A 50 -12.14 -7.93 17.70
C ASN A 50 -13.42 -8.34 16.95
N THR A 51 -14.37 -9.01 17.62
CA THR A 51 -15.67 -9.36 17.02
C THR A 51 -16.44 -8.11 16.58
N SER A 52 -16.47 -7.07 17.42
CA SER A 52 -17.13 -5.80 17.08
C SER A 52 -16.45 -5.12 15.89
N PHE A 53 -15.11 -5.14 15.83
CA PHE A 53 -14.35 -4.58 14.73
C PHE A 53 -14.62 -5.30 13.40
N GLN A 54 -14.68 -6.63 13.42
CA GLN A 54 -15.04 -7.44 12.26
C GLN A 54 -16.46 -7.13 11.77
N GLN A 55 -17.42 -7.08 12.69
CA GLN A 55 -18.82 -6.75 12.38
C GLN A 55 -18.96 -5.33 11.81
N LEU A 56 -18.23 -4.35 12.35
CA LEU A 56 -18.17 -3.00 11.83
C LEU A 56 -17.59 -2.96 10.41
N GLY A 57 -16.53 -3.72 10.15
CA GLY A 57 -15.93 -3.87 8.82
C GLY A 57 -16.93 -4.43 7.81
N MET A 58 -17.67 -5.48 8.20
CA MET A 58 -18.71 -6.08 7.36
C MET A 58 -19.85 -5.09 7.09
N ALA A 59 -20.36 -4.42 8.11
CA ALA A 59 -21.43 -3.43 7.98
C ALA A 59 -21.03 -2.29 7.04
N TYR A 60 -19.82 -1.77 7.21
CA TYR A 60 -19.28 -0.73 6.34
C TYR A 60 -19.04 -1.23 4.91
N ALA A 61 -18.56 -2.45 4.70
CA ALA A 61 -18.38 -3.03 3.37
C ALA A 61 -19.71 -3.18 2.59
N VAL A 62 -20.82 -3.39 3.29
CA VAL A 62 -22.17 -3.46 2.69
C VAL A 62 -22.74 -2.06 2.44
N LEU A 63 -22.60 -1.13 3.39
CA LEU A 63 -23.25 0.18 3.33
C LEU A 63 -22.44 1.27 2.59
N SER A 64 -21.14 1.07 2.39
CA SER A 64 -20.26 2.06 1.72
C SER A 64 -20.44 2.14 0.21
N ASP A 65 -20.84 1.04 -0.45
CA ASP A 65 -21.13 1.00 -1.88
C ASP A 65 -22.63 1.24 -2.13
N PRO A 66 -23.01 2.24 -2.95
CA PRO A 66 -24.41 2.53 -3.27
C PRO A 66 -25.21 1.31 -3.75
N LYS A 67 -24.62 0.45 -4.59
CA LYS A 67 -25.30 -0.75 -5.14
C LYS A 67 -25.52 -1.81 -4.07
N ARG A 68 -24.55 -1.98 -3.18
CA ARG A 68 -24.62 -2.96 -2.08
C ARG A 68 -25.57 -2.48 -0.99
N LYS A 69 -25.56 -1.18 -0.70
CA LYS A 69 -26.52 -0.51 0.20
C LYS A 69 -27.95 -0.70 -0.28
N GLU A 70 -28.23 -0.43 -1.56
CA GLU A 70 -29.57 -0.60 -2.13
C GLU A 70 -30.06 -2.06 -2.03
N ARG A 71 -29.17 -3.02 -2.30
CA ARG A 71 -29.49 -4.45 -2.15
C ARG A 71 -29.81 -4.78 -0.69
N TYR A 72 -28.98 -4.35 0.26
CA TYR A 72 -29.19 -4.55 1.68
C TYR A 72 -30.49 -3.89 2.17
N ASP A 73 -30.80 -2.69 1.69
CA ASP A 73 -32.02 -1.97 2.04
C ASP A 73 -33.28 -2.71 1.57
N ARG A 74 -33.18 -3.47 0.46
CA ARG A 74 -34.26 -4.28 -0.14
C ARG A 74 -34.39 -5.68 0.47
N THR A 75 -33.28 -6.37 0.72
CA THR A 75 -33.29 -7.77 1.17
C THR A 75 -33.14 -7.93 2.68
N GLY A 76 -32.62 -6.92 3.38
CA GLY A 76 -32.28 -7.01 4.80
C GLY A 76 -31.21 -8.05 5.13
N SER A 77 -30.57 -8.64 4.10
CA SER A 77 -29.62 -9.73 4.24
C SER A 77 -28.24 -9.29 3.76
N MET A 78 -27.23 -9.51 4.60
CA MET A 78 -25.83 -9.49 4.20
C MET A 78 -25.54 -10.82 3.52
N ASP A 79 -26.00 -11.02 2.28
CA ASP A 79 -25.67 -12.25 1.57
C ASP A 79 -24.16 -12.32 1.36
N GLU A 80 -23.55 -13.29 2.05
CA GLU A 80 -22.11 -13.50 2.20
C GLU A 80 -21.46 -14.09 0.94
N SER A 81 -22.28 -14.50 -0.04
CA SER A 81 -21.84 -15.18 -1.27
C SER A 81 -20.93 -14.32 -2.18
N GLU A 82 -20.93 -12.99 -1.99
CA GLU A 82 -19.99 -12.06 -2.67
C GLU A 82 -18.77 -11.69 -1.80
N PHE A 83 -18.66 -12.20 -0.57
CA PHE A 83 -17.52 -11.99 0.33
C PHE A 83 -16.48 -13.12 0.29
N GLU A 84 -16.70 -14.16 -0.53
CA GLU A 84 -15.68 -15.15 -0.92
C GLU A 84 -14.66 -14.54 -1.90
N GLY A 85 -13.91 -13.58 -1.39
CA GLY A 85 -12.71 -13.06 -2.01
C GLY A 85 -11.81 -12.58 -0.90
N ASP A 86 -10.55 -13.02 -0.90
CA ASP A 86 -9.50 -12.64 0.04
C ASP A 86 -9.30 -11.11 0.01
N LYS A 87 -10.18 -10.40 0.72
CA LYS A 87 -10.24 -8.95 0.68
C LYS A 87 -9.23 -8.46 1.68
N ASP A 88 -8.08 -8.01 1.17
CA ASP A 88 -7.05 -7.37 1.96
C ASP A 88 -7.61 -6.09 2.61
N TRP A 89 -8.08 -6.23 3.84
CA TRP A 89 -8.60 -5.14 4.64
C TRP A 89 -7.57 -4.01 4.76
N THR A 90 -6.27 -4.32 4.74
CA THR A 90 -5.18 -3.34 4.74
C THR A 90 -5.25 -2.45 3.51
N ALA A 91 -5.45 -3.02 2.32
CA ALA A 91 -5.57 -2.28 1.08
C ALA A 91 -6.83 -1.38 1.08
N TYR A 92 -7.95 -1.93 1.56
CA TYR A 92 -9.20 -1.19 1.67
C TYR A 92 -9.12 0.01 2.63
N PHE A 93 -8.54 -0.20 3.81
CA PHE A 93 -8.33 0.88 4.78
C PHE A 93 -7.33 1.92 4.28
N LYS A 94 -6.26 1.49 3.62
CA LYS A 94 -5.28 2.40 3.03
C LYS A 94 -5.93 3.31 1.99
N GLU A 95 -6.80 2.78 1.13
CA GLU A 95 -7.57 3.58 0.16
C GLU A 95 -8.54 4.55 0.85
N LEU A 96 -9.26 4.06 1.87
CA LEU A 96 -10.21 4.88 2.62
C LEU A 96 -9.55 6.05 3.36
N TRP A 97 -8.40 5.79 3.97
CA TRP A 97 -7.67 6.75 4.78
C TRP A 97 -6.64 7.56 4.00
N ALA A 98 -6.33 7.22 2.74
CA ALA A 98 -5.33 7.92 1.93
C ALA A 98 -5.55 9.43 1.85
N GLY A 99 -6.81 9.89 1.83
CA GLY A 99 -7.14 11.33 1.76
C GLY A 99 -7.17 12.05 3.11
N VAL A 100 -7.16 11.32 4.23
CA VAL A 100 -7.42 11.87 5.57
C VAL A 100 -6.26 11.63 6.54
N ILE A 101 -5.53 10.53 6.35
CA ILE A 101 -4.29 10.16 7.02
C ILE A 101 -3.24 10.04 5.92
N ASN A 102 -2.79 11.19 5.46
CA ASN A 102 -1.65 11.33 4.56
C ASN A 102 -0.40 11.69 5.39
N SER A 103 0.79 11.57 4.78
CA SER A 103 2.05 11.95 5.43
C SER A 103 2.00 13.38 5.99
N GLU A 104 1.39 14.28 5.24
CA GLU A 104 1.24 15.69 5.62
C GLU A 104 0.38 15.90 6.88
N THR A 105 -0.76 15.21 7.00
CA THR A 105 -1.58 15.30 8.23
C THR A 105 -0.89 14.69 9.44
N ILE A 106 -0.13 13.62 9.26
CA ILE A 106 0.67 13.00 10.33
C ILE A 106 1.75 13.99 10.79
N GLU A 107 2.48 14.60 9.86
CA GLU A 107 3.50 15.60 10.16
C GLU A 107 2.91 16.86 10.82
N ALA A 108 1.73 17.31 10.38
CA ALA A 108 1.03 18.43 11.00
C ALA A 108 0.58 18.13 12.44
N GLN A 109 0.09 16.91 12.70
CA GLN A 109 -0.23 16.49 14.08
C GLN A 109 1.04 16.37 14.93
N LYS A 110 2.12 15.80 14.39
CA LYS A 110 3.42 15.72 15.05
C LYS A 110 3.93 17.11 15.44
N ALA A 111 3.90 18.07 14.52
CA ALA A 111 4.33 19.44 14.78
C ALA A 111 3.46 20.16 15.82
N LYS A 112 2.17 19.83 15.90
CA LYS A 112 1.26 20.38 16.92
C LYS A 112 1.56 19.83 18.31
N TYR A 113 1.90 18.54 18.41
CA TYR A 113 2.19 17.88 19.68
C TYR A 113 3.57 18.22 20.20
N GLN A 114 4.59 18.19 19.34
CA GLN A 114 5.98 18.48 19.71
C GLN A 114 6.15 19.93 20.20
N GLY A 115 6.67 20.09 21.40
CA GLY A 115 6.86 21.37 22.08
C GLY A 115 5.63 21.90 22.81
N SER A 116 4.50 21.19 22.77
CA SER A 116 3.29 21.58 23.48
C SER A 116 3.40 21.32 24.99
N GLU A 117 2.51 21.96 25.76
CA GLU A 117 2.34 21.69 27.19
C GLU A 117 1.79 20.27 27.47
N GLU A 118 1.12 19.65 26.49
CA GLU A 118 0.61 18.29 26.59
C GLU A 118 1.77 17.29 26.60
N GLU A 119 2.71 17.44 25.68
CA GLU A 119 3.90 16.60 25.63
C GLU A 119 4.73 16.69 26.92
N LYS A 120 4.91 17.90 27.48
CA LYS A 120 5.61 18.04 28.76
C LYS A 120 4.93 17.26 29.88
N LYS A 121 3.59 17.28 29.93
CA LYS A 121 2.83 16.52 30.92
C LYS A 121 2.99 15.02 30.71
N ASP A 122 2.94 14.55 29.46
CA ASP A 122 3.08 13.15 29.11
C ASP A 122 4.48 12.61 29.41
N VAL A 123 5.53 13.39 29.08
CA VAL A 123 6.92 13.07 29.42
C VAL A 123 7.11 12.97 30.94
N ILE A 124 6.53 13.91 31.70
CA ILE A 124 6.57 13.88 33.18
C ILE A 124 5.82 12.67 33.74
N ALA A 125 4.66 12.34 33.16
CA ALA A 125 3.87 11.17 33.56
C ALA A 125 4.63 9.87 33.27
N ALA A 126 5.21 9.74 32.09
CA ALA A 126 6.06 8.61 31.69
C ALA A 126 7.31 8.51 32.59
N TYR A 127 7.95 9.63 32.91
CA TYR A 127 9.11 9.67 33.80
C TYR A 127 8.78 9.14 35.20
N LYS A 128 7.61 9.49 35.75
CA LYS A 128 7.12 8.94 37.03
C LYS A 128 6.81 7.45 36.93
N LYS A 129 6.18 7.01 35.84
CA LYS A 129 5.80 5.60 35.61
C LYS A 129 7.02 4.68 35.50
N TYR A 130 8.03 5.10 34.73
CA TYR A 130 9.21 4.28 34.44
C TYR A 130 10.46 4.66 35.27
N LYS A 131 10.29 5.44 36.33
CA LYS A 131 11.34 5.81 37.30
C LYS A 131 12.62 6.33 36.63
N GLY A 132 12.48 7.14 35.59
CA GLY A 132 13.59 7.76 34.88
C GLY A 132 14.27 6.92 33.79
N ASN A 133 13.72 5.77 33.36
CA ASN A 133 14.25 5.06 32.20
C ASN A 133 13.89 5.78 30.88
N MET A 134 14.88 6.44 30.26
CA MET A 134 14.69 7.19 29.02
C MET A 134 14.19 6.33 27.85
N GLY A 135 14.63 5.06 27.75
CA GLY A 135 14.19 4.18 26.65
C GLY A 135 12.70 3.88 26.72
N ALA A 136 12.20 3.57 27.92
CA ALA A 136 10.77 3.32 28.13
C ALA A 136 9.92 4.59 27.99
N ILE A 137 10.48 5.76 28.35
CA ILE A 137 9.81 7.05 28.15
C ILE A 137 9.63 7.31 26.65
N LEU A 138 10.68 7.13 25.84
CA LEU A 138 10.62 7.32 24.38
C LEU A 138 9.68 6.34 23.67
N ASP A 139 9.48 5.14 24.22
CA ASP A 139 8.55 4.14 23.68
C ASP A 139 7.09 4.44 24.04
N THR A 140 6.85 5.16 25.14
CA THR A 140 5.49 5.46 25.63
C THR A 140 4.96 6.80 25.15
N VAL A 141 5.83 7.80 24.99
CA VAL A 141 5.42 9.15 24.57
C VAL A 141 5.07 9.14 23.08
N GLU A 142 3.97 9.80 22.73
CA GLU A 142 3.53 9.83 21.34
C GLU A 142 4.49 10.64 20.47
N CYS A 143 4.67 10.21 19.21
CA CYS A 143 5.51 10.91 18.24
C CYS A 143 6.97 11.13 18.66
N SER A 144 7.50 10.37 19.63
CA SER A 144 8.92 10.39 19.98
C SER A 144 9.75 9.40 19.15
N THR A 145 10.94 9.86 18.78
CA THR A 145 11.99 9.08 18.12
C THR A 145 13.23 9.06 19.02
N ALA A 146 14.24 8.23 18.73
CA ALA A 146 15.45 8.27 19.57
C ALA A 146 16.20 9.61 19.51
N VAL A 147 15.93 10.44 18.49
CA VAL A 147 16.46 11.80 18.34
C VAL A 147 15.92 12.76 19.42
N ASP A 148 14.68 12.54 19.86
CA ASP A 148 13.99 13.39 20.84
C ASP A 148 14.53 13.24 22.27
N GLY A 149 15.42 12.26 22.52
CA GLY A 149 15.98 12.00 23.85
C GLY A 149 16.67 13.22 24.47
N THR A 150 17.38 14.01 23.67
CA THR A 150 18.02 15.26 24.13
C THR A 150 17.01 16.29 24.60
N ARG A 151 15.89 16.43 23.88
CA ARG A 151 14.81 17.36 24.19
C ARG A 151 14.12 16.97 25.50
N PHE A 152 13.79 15.68 25.65
CA PHE A 152 13.19 15.15 26.88
C PHE A 152 14.13 15.26 28.08
N GLU A 153 15.43 15.05 27.89
CA GLU A 153 16.43 15.30 28.93
C GLU A 153 16.35 16.74 29.43
N THR A 154 16.34 17.74 28.54
CA THR A 154 16.28 19.16 28.97
C THR A 154 14.99 19.47 29.74
N MET A 155 13.86 18.92 29.29
CA MET A 155 12.57 19.09 29.97
C MET A 155 12.56 18.44 31.37
N ILE A 156 13.10 17.23 31.49
CA ILE A 156 13.16 16.49 32.75
C ILE A 156 14.16 17.17 33.71
N ARG A 157 15.31 17.63 33.22
CA ARG A 157 16.28 18.38 34.05
C ARG A 157 15.69 19.68 34.59
N ALA A 158 14.94 20.41 33.77
CA ALA A 158 14.19 21.59 34.22
C ALA A 158 13.15 21.22 35.29
N ALA A 159 12.38 20.16 35.06
CA ALA A 159 11.37 19.67 36.01
C ALA A 159 11.98 19.21 37.36
N ILE A 160 13.18 18.61 37.35
CA ILE A 160 13.94 18.25 38.56
C ILE A 160 14.42 19.51 39.29
N SER A 161 14.92 20.51 38.56
CA SER A 161 15.33 21.80 39.12
C SER A 161 14.17 22.52 39.82
N ASP A 162 12.98 22.48 39.21
CA ASP A 162 11.75 23.05 39.75
C ASP A 162 11.12 22.21 40.88
N LYS A 163 11.75 21.07 41.24
CA LYS A 163 11.28 20.10 42.25
C LYS A 163 9.89 19.52 41.98
N THR A 164 9.43 19.55 40.72
CA THR A 164 8.14 18.98 40.32
C THR A 164 8.16 17.45 40.25
N VAL A 165 9.34 16.87 40.04
CA VAL A 165 9.57 15.43 39.99
C VAL A 165 10.80 15.03 40.81
N PRO A 166 10.79 13.86 41.47
CA PRO A 166 11.97 13.34 42.16
C PRO A 166 13.05 12.91 41.16
N HIS A 167 14.30 13.08 41.55
CA HIS A 167 15.43 12.57 40.80
C HIS A 167 15.55 11.03 40.96
N PHE A 168 15.80 10.32 39.86
CA PHE A 168 16.00 8.87 39.86
C PHE A 168 17.36 8.50 39.25
N GLU A 169 18.09 7.57 39.88
CA GLU A 169 19.42 7.15 39.40
C GLU A 169 19.42 6.49 38.01
N GLN A 170 18.30 5.90 37.60
CA GLN A 170 18.17 5.32 36.26
C GLN A 170 18.21 6.39 35.16
N PHE A 171 17.83 7.63 35.49
CA PHE A 171 17.88 8.75 34.56
C PHE A 171 19.33 9.04 34.16
N ASP A 172 20.26 9.15 35.10
CA ASP A 172 21.65 9.46 34.77
C ASP A 172 22.32 8.35 33.96
N LYS A 173 22.01 7.09 34.28
CA LYS A 173 22.52 5.91 33.55
C LYS A 173 22.03 5.89 32.11
N THR A 174 20.77 6.24 31.89
CA THR A 174 20.11 6.14 30.58
C THR A 174 20.25 7.40 29.74
N THR A 175 20.68 8.52 30.31
CA THR A 175 20.80 9.82 29.63
C THR A 175 22.23 10.12 29.17
N THR A 176 23.17 9.20 29.39
CA THR A 176 24.55 9.34 28.88
C THR A 176 24.59 9.47 27.35
N SER A 177 25.54 10.26 26.83
CA SER A 177 25.75 10.42 25.38
C SER A 177 25.95 9.09 24.66
N GLU A 178 26.61 8.13 25.30
CA GLU A 178 26.79 6.78 24.75
C GLU A 178 25.46 6.01 24.68
N ALA A 179 24.62 6.11 25.71
CA ALA A 179 23.29 5.50 25.70
C ALA A 179 22.38 6.14 24.62
N HIS A 180 22.47 7.45 24.40
CA HIS A 180 21.76 8.12 23.32
C HIS A 180 22.24 7.62 21.94
N GLN A 181 23.55 7.55 21.72
CA GLN A 181 24.12 7.05 20.46
C GLN A 181 23.71 5.59 20.19
N LYS A 182 23.75 4.73 21.22
CA LYS A 182 23.31 3.33 21.09
C LYS A 182 21.85 3.21 20.66
N ARG A 183 20.96 4.11 21.10
CA ARG A 183 19.55 4.11 20.66
C ARG A 183 19.42 4.56 19.21
N LEU A 184 20.12 5.62 18.82
CA LEU A 184 20.15 6.07 17.42
C LEU A 184 20.66 4.97 16.47
N ASP A 185 21.70 4.25 16.88
CA ASP A 185 22.26 3.16 16.08
C ASP A 185 21.32 1.94 16.05
N ALA A 186 20.60 1.67 17.13
CA ALA A 186 19.58 0.62 17.17
C ALA A 186 18.39 0.94 16.25
N GLU A 187 17.87 2.17 16.30
CA GLU A 187 16.77 2.65 15.42
C GLU A 187 17.20 2.57 13.95
N LYS A 188 18.39 3.08 13.59
CA LYS A 188 18.93 2.95 12.22
C LYS A 188 19.06 1.50 11.76
N LYS A 189 19.48 0.61 12.65
CA LYS A 189 19.61 -0.82 12.36
C LYS A 189 18.25 -1.47 12.13
N GLU A 190 17.25 -1.08 12.89
CA GLU A 190 15.87 -1.54 12.74
C GLU A 190 15.24 -1.04 11.44
N GLU A 191 15.39 0.25 11.13
CA GLU A 191 14.96 0.85 9.85
C GLU A 191 15.61 0.12 8.65
N ALA A 192 16.92 -0.14 8.72
CA ALA A 192 17.63 -0.89 7.68
C ALA A 192 17.13 -2.34 7.55
N ALA A 193 16.84 -3.01 8.67
CA ALA A 193 16.27 -4.35 8.67
C ALA A 193 14.85 -4.37 8.08
N PHE A 194 14.03 -3.36 8.41
CA PHE A 194 12.68 -3.20 7.87
C PHE A 194 12.68 -2.95 6.36
N LEU A 195 13.52 -2.02 5.88
CA LEU A 195 13.72 -1.77 4.46
C LEU A 195 14.18 -3.03 3.71
N ARG A 196 15.12 -3.79 4.29
CA ARG A 196 15.57 -5.06 3.73
C ARG A 196 14.42 -6.09 3.65
N ARG A 197 13.54 -6.14 4.65
CA ARG A 197 12.36 -7.02 4.65
C ARG A 197 11.34 -6.60 3.60
N GLN A 198 11.07 -5.30 3.45
CA GLN A 198 10.20 -4.78 2.40
C GLN A 198 10.72 -5.13 1.00
N GLN A 199 12.00 -4.85 0.72
CA GLN A 199 12.63 -5.20 -0.55
C GLN A 199 12.62 -6.71 -0.83
N ALA A 200 12.75 -7.54 0.20
CA ALA A 200 12.64 -9.00 0.05
C ALA A 200 11.21 -9.43 -0.27
N ASN A 201 10.20 -8.80 0.33
CA ASN A 201 8.79 -9.06 0.04
C ASN A 201 8.41 -8.61 -1.37
N GLU A 202 8.82 -7.41 -1.81
CA GLU A 202 8.63 -6.94 -3.19
C GLU A 202 9.27 -7.88 -4.21
N LYS A 203 10.49 -8.37 -3.94
CA LYS A 203 11.14 -9.38 -4.80
C LYS A 203 10.36 -10.69 -4.86
N LYS A 204 9.75 -11.12 -3.75
CA LYS A 204 8.89 -12.32 -3.73
C LYS A 204 7.59 -12.08 -4.50
N GLN A 205 6.96 -10.92 -4.33
CA GLN A 205 5.73 -10.52 -5.01
C GLN A 205 5.94 -10.42 -6.54
N ASN A 206 7.01 -9.76 -6.97
CA ASN A 206 7.41 -9.71 -8.38
C ASN A 206 7.75 -11.10 -8.95
N LYS A 207 8.27 -12.02 -8.12
CA LYS A 207 8.58 -13.40 -8.54
C LYS A 207 7.32 -14.28 -8.60
N SER A 208 6.33 -14.06 -7.74
CA SER A 208 5.02 -14.71 -7.84
C SER A 208 4.21 -14.20 -9.02
N GLU A 209 4.22 -12.89 -9.30
CA GLU A 209 3.60 -12.32 -10.51
C GLU A 209 4.25 -12.89 -11.79
N LYS A 210 5.58 -13.01 -11.82
CA LYS A 210 6.29 -13.69 -12.93
C LYS A 210 6.00 -15.19 -13.06
N LYS A 211 5.59 -15.86 -11.99
CA LYS A 211 5.25 -17.29 -12.01
C LYS A 211 3.83 -17.53 -12.50
N VAL A 212 2.88 -16.68 -12.11
CA VAL A 212 1.48 -16.75 -12.55
C VAL A 212 1.35 -16.51 -14.06
N ASP A 213 2.23 -15.71 -14.66
CA ASP A 213 2.27 -15.47 -16.11
C ASP A 213 2.88 -16.64 -16.92
N ASN A 214 3.58 -17.57 -16.28
CA ASN A 214 4.28 -18.67 -16.97
C ASN A 214 3.49 -19.99 -17.01
N ASP A 215 2.40 -20.08 -16.23
CA ASP A 215 1.50 -21.25 -16.17
C ASP A 215 0.27 -21.10 -17.10
N LYS A 216 0.17 -19.99 -17.85
CA LYS A 216 -0.68 -19.90 -19.05
C LYS A 216 0.24 -20.00 -20.27
N GLU A 217 -0.21 -20.76 -21.27
CA GLU A 217 0.48 -20.97 -22.54
C GLU A 217 1.24 -19.72 -23.03
N PRO A 218 2.43 -19.88 -23.65
CA PRO A 218 3.24 -18.76 -24.11
C PRO A 218 2.34 -17.76 -24.83
N SER A 219 2.28 -16.53 -24.31
CA SER A 219 1.25 -15.56 -24.71
C SER A 219 1.11 -15.52 -26.22
N LEU A 220 -0.12 -15.49 -26.71
CA LEU A 220 -0.43 -15.54 -28.14
C LEU A 220 0.42 -14.53 -28.95
N LEU A 221 0.74 -13.39 -28.33
CA LEU A 221 1.65 -12.38 -28.86
C LEU A 221 3.09 -12.88 -29.04
N ALA A 222 3.65 -13.60 -28.06
CA ALA A 222 4.96 -14.23 -28.16
C ALA A 222 5.00 -15.33 -29.24
N LEU A 223 3.91 -16.10 -29.40
CA LEU A 223 3.78 -17.10 -30.46
C LEU A 223 3.70 -16.47 -31.86
N ILE A 224 2.97 -15.36 -32.01
CA ILE A 224 2.89 -14.58 -33.24
C ILE A 224 4.25 -13.96 -33.57
N GLN A 225 4.95 -13.39 -32.58
CA GLN A 225 6.28 -12.82 -32.77
C GLN A 225 7.32 -13.89 -33.14
N ASN A 226 7.28 -15.07 -32.53
CA ASN A 226 8.18 -16.17 -32.88
C ASN A 226 7.88 -16.71 -34.28
N ARG A 227 6.61 -16.90 -34.67
CA ARG A 227 6.24 -17.27 -36.06
C ARG A 227 6.62 -16.19 -37.07
N ALA A 228 6.52 -14.91 -36.72
CA ALA A 228 6.95 -13.81 -37.57
C ALA A 228 8.48 -13.81 -37.74
N LYS A 229 9.23 -14.03 -36.67
CA LYS A 229 10.70 -14.16 -36.72
C LYS A 229 11.14 -15.36 -37.54
N GLU A 230 10.52 -16.53 -37.36
CA GLU A 230 10.80 -17.73 -38.16
C GLU A 230 10.48 -17.53 -39.65
N ARG A 231 9.35 -16.88 -39.95
CA ARG A 231 8.98 -16.53 -41.34
C ARG A 231 9.98 -15.55 -41.95
N ASN A 232 10.43 -14.54 -41.21
CA ASN A 232 11.45 -13.60 -41.68
C ASN A 232 12.82 -14.28 -41.85
N ALA A 233 13.21 -15.18 -40.95
CA ALA A 233 14.44 -15.96 -41.09
C ALA A 233 14.40 -16.89 -42.31
N LYS A 234 13.26 -17.55 -42.57
CA LYS A 234 13.04 -18.36 -43.78
C LYS A 234 13.05 -17.49 -45.04
N MET A 235 12.41 -16.32 -45.01
CA MET A 235 12.45 -15.34 -46.11
C MET A 235 13.87 -14.87 -46.40
N ASN A 236 14.66 -14.54 -45.37
CA ASN A 236 16.06 -14.14 -45.53
C ASN A 236 16.91 -15.28 -46.09
N SER A 237 16.72 -16.52 -45.64
CA SER A 237 17.39 -17.70 -46.22
C SER A 237 17.02 -17.94 -47.69
N ILE A 238 15.76 -17.69 -48.08
CA ILE A 238 15.31 -17.74 -49.47
C ILE A 238 15.95 -16.62 -50.29
N ILE A 239 16.01 -15.40 -49.75
CA ILE A 239 16.67 -14.25 -50.39
C ILE A 239 18.16 -14.53 -50.59
N ASP A 240 18.87 -15.02 -49.56
CA ASP A 240 20.28 -15.42 -49.64
C ASP A 240 20.50 -16.52 -50.68
N SER A 241 19.59 -17.49 -50.76
CA SER A 241 19.63 -18.57 -51.75
C SER A 241 19.40 -18.06 -53.18
N ILE A 242 18.53 -17.06 -53.35
CA ILE A 242 18.30 -16.38 -54.63
C ILE A 242 19.52 -15.54 -55.01
N GLU A 243 20.11 -14.82 -54.06
CA GLU A 243 21.28 -13.97 -54.27
C GLU A 243 22.53 -14.80 -54.62
N GLN A 244 22.72 -15.95 -53.97
CA GLN A 244 23.77 -16.91 -54.31
C GLN A 244 23.56 -17.54 -55.70
N LYS A 245 22.32 -17.79 -56.12
CA LYS A 245 22.01 -18.26 -57.48
C LYS A 245 22.25 -17.19 -58.53
N GLN A 246 21.98 -15.91 -58.23
CA GLN A 246 22.33 -14.80 -59.13
C GLN A 246 23.85 -14.61 -59.27
N LYS A 247 24.64 -14.86 -58.21
CA LYS A 247 26.11 -14.79 -58.24
C LYS A 247 26.78 -15.93 -59.03
N ARG A 248 26.06 -17.00 -59.41
CA ARG A 248 26.61 -18.17 -60.15
C ARG A 248 26.10 -18.34 -61.60
N GLY A 249 25.33 -17.40 -62.14
CA GLY A 249 24.86 -17.43 -63.54
C GLY A 249 25.41 -16.28 -64.38
N LYS A 250 26.01 -16.59 -65.53
CA LYS A 250 26.44 -15.65 -66.60
C LYS A 250 25.48 -14.45 -66.75
N LYS A 251 26.05 -13.24 -66.95
CA LYS A 251 25.36 -11.98 -67.34
C LYS A 251 24.10 -12.26 -68.16
N ARG A 252 22.92 -12.19 -67.52
CA ARG A 252 21.64 -12.04 -68.23
C ARG A 252 21.43 -10.54 -68.40
N LYS A 253 21.18 -10.10 -69.65
CA LYS A 253 20.74 -8.74 -69.96
C LYS A 253 19.56 -8.39 -69.05
N GLU A 254 19.61 -7.22 -68.41
CA GLU A 254 18.46 -6.63 -67.74
C GLU A 254 17.29 -6.60 -68.75
N PRO A 255 16.08 -7.04 -68.38
CA PRO A 255 14.92 -6.73 -69.19
C PRO A 255 14.74 -5.21 -69.11
N GLU A 256 14.88 -4.52 -70.24
CA GLU A 256 14.52 -3.10 -70.33
C GLU A 256 13.08 -2.96 -69.84
N MET A 257 12.89 -2.16 -68.79
CA MET A 257 11.56 -1.82 -68.33
C MET A 257 10.86 -1.09 -69.49
N PRO A 258 9.61 -1.46 -69.84
CA PRO A 258 8.82 -0.71 -70.79
C PRO A 258 8.80 0.76 -70.37
N SER A 259 9.03 1.68 -71.31
CA SER A 259 8.98 3.11 -71.00
C SER A 259 7.59 3.47 -70.44
N GLU A 260 7.50 4.52 -69.63
CA GLU A 260 6.23 4.95 -68.99
C GLU A 260 5.07 5.06 -69.99
N GLU A 261 5.35 5.44 -71.24
CA GLU A 261 4.34 5.51 -72.28
C GLU A 261 3.74 4.14 -72.65
N GLU A 262 4.55 3.08 -72.69
CA GLU A 262 4.09 1.72 -72.97
C GLU A 262 3.27 1.16 -71.80
N PHE A 263 3.63 1.52 -70.58
CA PHE A 263 2.90 1.14 -69.36
C PHE A 263 1.52 1.81 -69.29
N LEU A 264 1.43 3.11 -69.60
CA LEU A 264 0.15 3.82 -69.70
C LEU A 264 -0.73 3.26 -70.83
N LYS A 265 -0.13 2.86 -71.95
CA LYS A 265 -0.86 2.21 -73.06
C LYS A 265 -1.47 0.88 -72.62
N LEU A 266 -0.72 0.05 -71.88
CA LEU A 266 -1.20 -1.22 -71.35
C LEU A 266 -2.32 -1.02 -70.32
N GLN A 267 -2.17 -0.04 -69.43
CA GLN A 267 -3.18 0.31 -68.42
C GLN A 267 -4.47 0.80 -69.09
N SER A 268 -4.37 1.68 -70.09
CA SER A 268 -5.53 2.15 -70.85
C SER A 268 -6.25 1.03 -71.61
N LYS A 269 -5.52 -0.01 -72.04
CA LYS A 269 -6.05 -1.18 -72.76
C LYS A 269 -6.74 -2.17 -71.82
N MET A 270 -6.29 -2.26 -70.56
CA MET A 270 -6.93 -3.07 -69.51
C MET A 270 -8.22 -2.44 -68.99
N PHE A 271 -8.31 -1.11 -68.95
CA PHE A 271 -9.51 -0.38 -68.50
C PHE A 271 -10.47 0.05 -69.62
N LYS A 272 -10.14 -0.23 -70.90
CA LYS A 272 -11.07 -0.17 -72.03
C LYS A 272 -11.46 -1.58 -72.48
N LYS A 273 -12.27 -2.25 -71.67
CA LYS A 273 -13.10 -3.37 -72.12
C LYS A 273 -14.41 -3.35 -71.33
N ASN A 274 -15.36 -2.57 -71.83
CA ASN A 274 -16.76 -2.96 -71.82
C ASN A 274 -16.97 -3.91 -73.00
#